data_AF-A0A7S1GR72-F1
#
_entry.id   AF-A0A7S1GR72-F1
#
_cell.length_a   1.000
_cell.length_b   1.000
_cell.length_c   1.000
_cell.angle_alpha   90.00
_cell.angle_beta   90.00
_cell.angle_gamma   90.00
#
_symmetry.space_group_name_H-M   'P 1'
#
loop_
_entity.id
_entity.type
_entity.pdbx_description
1 polymer ?
#
loop_
_entity_poly.entity_id
_entity_poly.type
_entity_poly.pdbx_seq_one_letter_code
_entity_poly.pdbx_strand_id
1 'polypeptide(L)'
;SIKEKYPHVDIFLDDGGHTMDQQKTAIEEMLTHVQPEGVYLCEDLSTSWHSGFGGVPMGDVGNERYRNHTMMGTVHQTLDWLNGHWITGGLTAAQEMPNHYPQLSKDILSQVKHIHIYNQLVVYEKGVPMRPRTVNSVGSTVFLEEKGKGVYGPVDWKLVLDKIQQRSQSTWKWKW
;
A
#
# COMPACT_ATOMS: atom_id res chain seq x y z
N SER A 1 -6.41 -2.48 -29.48
CA SER A 1 -5.64 -2.91 -28.29
C SER A 1 -6.42 -3.95 -27.49
N ILE A 2 -5.83 -4.59 -26.47
CA ILE A 2 -6.58 -5.53 -25.59
C ILE A 2 -7.75 -4.84 -24.86
N LYS A 3 -7.57 -3.55 -24.52
CA LYS A 3 -8.59 -2.71 -23.88
C LYS A 3 -9.82 -2.47 -24.77
N GLU A 4 -9.65 -2.41 -26.09
CA GLU A 4 -10.76 -2.30 -27.03
C GLU A 4 -11.55 -3.61 -27.14
N LYS A 5 -10.85 -4.75 -27.09
CA LYS A 5 -11.48 -6.07 -27.15
C LYS A 5 -12.25 -6.39 -25.86
N TYR A 6 -11.75 -5.93 -24.72
CA TYR A 6 -12.35 -6.12 -23.40
C TYR A 6 -12.51 -4.77 -22.70
N PRO A 7 -13.57 -4.00 -23.04
CA PRO A 7 -13.79 -2.66 -22.49
C PRO A 7 -14.12 -2.67 -21.00
N HIS A 8 -14.60 -3.80 -20.47
CA HIS A 8 -14.92 -4.00 -19.06
C HIS A 8 -14.10 -5.18 -18.53
N VAL A 9 -13.32 -4.92 -17.50
CA VAL A 9 -12.46 -5.91 -16.82
C VAL A 9 -12.72 -5.81 -15.33
N ASP A 10 -13.43 -6.79 -14.79
CA ASP A 10 -13.69 -6.90 -13.34
C ASP A 10 -12.46 -7.43 -12.59
N ILE A 11 -11.77 -8.41 -13.20
CA ILE A 11 -10.57 -9.04 -12.66
C ILE A 11 -9.52 -9.10 -13.76
N PHE A 12 -8.33 -8.56 -13.49
CA PHE A 12 -7.14 -8.73 -14.31
C PHE A 12 -6.09 -9.52 -13.54
N LEU A 13 -5.55 -10.57 -14.15
CA LEU A 13 -4.52 -11.42 -13.56
C LEU A 13 -3.30 -11.44 -14.48
N ASP A 14 -2.17 -10.97 -13.97
CA ASP A 14 -0.86 -11.03 -14.62
C ASP A 14 -0.08 -12.26 -14.14
N ASP A 15 -0.11 -13.31 -14.96
CA ASP A 15 0.65 -14.56 -14.85
C ASP A 15 1.34 -14.83 -16.21
N GLY A 16 1.95 -13.77 -16.75
CA GLY A 16 2.49 -13.73 -18.10
C GLY A 16 3.92 -14.24 -18.22
N GLY A 17 4.81 -13.44 -18.83
CA GLY A 17 6.22 -13.82 -19.00
C GLY A 17 7.13 -13.42 -17.84
N HIS A 18 6.58 -12.73 -16.82
CA HIS A 18 7.22 -12.34 -15.56
C HIS A 18 8.51 -11.51 -15.67
N THR A 19 8.85 -10.96 -16.84
CA THR A 19 9.94 -9.98 -16.89
C THR A 19 9.49 -8.69 -16.20
N MET A 20 10.43 -7.98 -15.59
CA MET A 20 10.09 -6.76 -14.85
C MET A 20 9.44 -5.71 -15.73
N ASP A 21 9.89 -5.58 -16.98
CA ASP A 21 9.27 -4.67 -17.96
C ASP A 21 7.82 -5.07 -18.26
N GLN A 22 7.54 -6.37 -18.38
CA GLN A 22 6.18 -6.87 -18.61
C GLN A 22 5.27 -6.60 -17.42
N GLN A 23 5.68 -6.97 -16.20
CA GLN A 23 4.85 -6.78 -15.00
C GLN A 23 4.62 -5.29 -14.70
N LYS A 24 5.65 -4.45 -14.86
CA LYS A 24 5.52 -2.99 -14.70
C LYS A 24 4.58 -2.39 -15.75
N THR A 25 4.73 -2.77 -17.02
CA THR A 25 3.82 -2.32 -18.07
C THR A 25 2.39 -2.79 -17.80
N ALA A 26 2.21 -4.04 -17.36
CA ALA A 26 0.89 -4.59 -17.06
C ALA A 26 0.18 -3.82 -15.95
N ILE A 27 0.86 -3.55 -14.82
CA ILE A 27 0.24 -2.79 -13.73
C ILE A 27 -0.04 -1.33 -14.13
N GLU A 28 0.87 -0.67 -14.86
CA GLU A 28 0.68 0.71 -15.32
C GLU A 28 -0.53 0.82 -16.26
N GLU A 29 -0.66 -0.10 -17.21
CA GLU A 29 -1.70 -0.06 -18.23
C GLU A 29 -3.04 -0.61 -17.75
N MET A 30 -3.03 -1.71 -16.98
CA MET A 30 -4.26 -2.46 -16.71
C MET A 30 -4.89 -2.12 -15.37
N LEU A 31 -4.14 -1.65 -14.37
CA LEU A 31 -4.75 -1.20 -13.11
C LEU A 31 -5.74 -0.03 -13.34
N THR A 32 -5.44 0.86 -14.28
CA THR A 32 -6.36 1.95 -14.65
C THR A 32 -7.58 1.45 -15.41
N HIS A 33 -7.43 0.36 -16.18
CA HIS A 33 -8.47 -0.22 -17.02
C HIS A 33 -9.45 -1.14 -16.26
N VAL A 34 -8.99 -1.77 -15.17
CA VAL A 34 -9.86 -2.55 -14.28
C VAL A 34 -10.98 -1.65 -13.74
N GLN A 35 -12.20 -2.18 -13.66
CA GLN A 35 -13.38 -1.41 -13.25
C GLN A 35 -13.28 -0.92 -11.79
N PRO A 36 -14.04 0.12 -11.39
CA PRO A 36 -14.22 0.45 -9.98
C PRO A 36 -14.68 -0.78 -9.19
N GLU A 37 -14.15 -0.97 -7.97
CA GLU A 37 -14.36 -2.17 -7.14
C GLU A 37 -13.88 -3.50 -7.78
N GLY A 38 -13.18 -3.44 -8.92
CA GLY A 38 -12.52 -4.59 -9.54
C GLY A 38 -11.14 -4.88 -8.94
N VAL A 39 -10.48 -5.91 -9.45
CA VAL A 39 -9.24 -6.44 -8.89
C VAL A 39 -8.14 -6.57 -9.95
N TYR A 40 -6.94 -6.10 -9.64
CA TYR A 40 -5.72 -6.41 -10.38
C TYR A 40 -4.85 -7.36 -9.53
N LEU A 41 -4.36 -8.44 -10.13
CA LEU A 41 -3.49 -9.41 -9.49
C LEU A 41 -2.21 -9.59 -10.32
N CYS A 42 -1.10 -9.85 -9.65
CA CYS A 42 0.16 -10.20 -10.30
C CYS A 42 0.87 -11.31 -9.52
N GLU A 43 1.19 -12.40 -10.22
CA GLU A 43 1.88 -13.58 -9.68
C GLU A 43 3.41 -13.53 -9.92
N ASP A 44 4.14 -14.50 -9.37
CA ASP A 44 5.58 -14.69 -9.55
C ASP A 44 6.45 -13.48 -9.21
N LEU A 45 6.13 -12.85 -8.08
CA LEU A 45 6.86 -11.69 -7.57
C LEU A 45 8.35 -11.95 -7.29
N SER A 46 8.75 -13.21 -7.06
CA SER A 46 10.16 -13.58 -6.84
C SER A 46 11.09 -13.25 -8.01
N THR A 47 10.55 -13.10 -9.22
CA THR A 47 11.31 -12.66 -10.41
C THR A 47 11.92 -11.26 -10.23
N SER A 48 11.43 -10.47 -9.27
CA SER A 48 12.05 -9.22 -8.80
C SER A 48 13.51 -9.38 -8.35
N TRP A 49 13.91 -10.58 -7.91
CA TRP A 49 15.28 -10.89 -7.52
C TRP A 49 16.03 -11.75 -8.55
N HIS A 50 15.43 -12.06 -9.71
CA HIS A 50 16.03 -12.91 -10.72
C HIS A 50 16.56 -12.10 -11.90
N SER A 51 17.88 -12.06 -12.09
CA SER A 51 18.53 -11.25 -13.13
C SER A 51 18.07 -11.59 -14.56
N GLY A 52 17.78 -12.87 -14.84
CA GLY A 52 17.26 -13.33 -16.14
C GLY A 52 15.88 -12.76 -16.51
N PHE A 53 15.12 -12.24 -15.55
CA PHE A 53 13.83 -11.58 -15.76
C PHE A 53 13.94 -10.05 -15.63
N GLY A 54 15.15 -9.49 -15.57
CA GLY A 54 15.40 -8.06 -15.34
C GLY A 54 15.45 -7.66 -13.86
N GLY A 55 15.31 -8.61 -12.93
CA GLY A 55 15.36 -8.38 -11.49
C GLY A 55 16.71 -7.91 -10.96
N VAL A 56 16.75 -7.66 -9.65
CA VAL A 56 17.94 -7.25 -8.90
C VAL A 56 18.25 -8.29 -7.82
N PRO A 57 19.19 -9.22 -8.06
CA PRO A 57 19.60 -10.19 -7.05
C PRO A 57 20.03 -9.52 -5.76
N MET A 58 19.53 -10.00 -4.62
CA MET A 58 19.76 -9.43 -3.28
C MET A 58 19.39 -7.94 -3.14
N GLY A 59 18.61 -7.40 -4.08
CA GLY A 59 18.09 -6.05 -3.99
C GLY A 59 17.00 -5.92 -2.94
N ASP A 60 16.88 -4.75 -2.35
CA ASP A 60 15.82 -4.40 -1.42
C ASP A 60 15.41 -2.93 -1.61
N VAL A 61 14.52 -2.45 -0.75
CA VAL A 61 14.08 -1.05 -0.77
C VAL A 61 15.19 -0.04 -0.51
N GLY A 62 16.40 -0.44 -0.08
CA GLY A 62 17.58 0.42 0.00
C GLY A 62 18.28 0.59 -1.36
N ASN A 63 18.13 -0.38 -2.26
CA ASN A 63 18.72 -0.38 -3.60
C ASN A 63 17.84 0.37 -4.61
N GLU A 64 18.37 1.45 -5.20
CA GLU A 64 17.63 2.27 -6.18
C GLU A 64 17.19 1.48 -7.41
N ARG A 65 18.05 0.62 -7.93
CA ARG A 65 17.72 -0.21 -9.09
C ARG A 65 16.55 -1.14 -8.75
N TYR A 66 16.59 -1.81 -7.60
CA TYR A 66 15.51 -2.68 -7.15
C TYR A 66 14.20 -1.91 -7.00
N ARG A 67 14.23 -0.80 -6.27
CA ARG A 67 13.06 0.07 -6.06
C ARG A 67 12.43 0.46 -7.40
N ASN A 68 13.24 0.97 -8.33
CA ASN A 68 12.71 1.61 -9.54
C ASN A 68 12.42 0.63 -10.68
N HIS A 69 13.02 -0.55 -10.70
CA HIS A 69 12.95 -1.45 -11.86
C HIS A 69 12.25 -2.78 -11.61
N THR A 70 11.90 -3.12 -10.37
CA THR A 70 11.28 -4.43 -10.09
C THR A 70 9.81 -4.30 -9.75
N MET A 71 9.04 -5.38 -9.94
CA MET A 71 7.64 -5.43 -9.53
C MET A 71 7.50 -5.28 -8.01
N MET A 72 8.33 -5.94 -7.21
CA MET A 72 8.32 -5.73 -5.76
C MET A 72 8.74 -4.31 -5.35
N GLY A 73 9.65 -3.68 -6.10
CA GLY A 73 9.96 -2.27 -5.95
C GLY A 73 8.74 -1.37 -6.15
N THR A 74 7.93 -1.66 -7.18
CA THR A 74 6.62 -1.04 -7.38
C THR A 74 5.66 -1.32 -6.21
N VAL A 75 5.54 -2.57 -5.76
CA VAL A 75 4.65 -2.94 -4.63
C VAL A 75 5.01 -2.15 -3.37
N HIS A 76 6.28 -2.13 -2.96
CA HIS A 76 6.73 -1.35 -1.80
C HIS A 76 6.37 0.13 -1.92
N GLN A 77 6.61 0.71 -3.09
CA GLN A 77 6.28 2.10 -3.35
C GLN A 77 4.78 2.39 -3.22
N THR A 78 3.93 1.49 -3.73
CA THR A 78 2.47 1.65 -3.60
C THR A 78 1.98 1.46 -2.16
N LEU A 79 2.62 0.62 -1.36
CA LEU A 79 2.32 0.48 0.07
C LEU A 79 2.62 1.78 0.83
N ASP A 80 3.77 2.39 0.55
CA ASP A 80 4.13 3.68 1.15
C ASP A 80 3.11 4.75 0.78
N TRP A 81 2.67 4.78 -0.48
CA TRP A 81 1.67 5.73 -0.94
C TRP A 81 0.30 5.52 -0.27
N LEU A 82 -0.14 4.26 -0.16
CA LEU A 82 -1.42 3.89 0.47
C LEU A 82 -1.49 4.41 1.92
N ASN A 83 -0.37 4.40 2.63
CA ASN A 83 -0.29 4.81 4.03
C ASN A 83 0.17 6.25 4.25
N GLY A 84 0.89 6.84 3.28
CA GLY A 84 1.55 8.14 3.41
C GLY A 84 0.61 9.31 3.71
N HIS A 85 -0.69 9.13 3.48
CA HIS A 85 -1.72 10.11 3.79
C HIS A 85 -2.07 10.20 5.29
N TRP A 86 -1.56 9.30 6.13
CA TRP A 86 -1.87 9.20 7.58
C TRP A 86 -0.76 9.72 8.51
N ILE A 87 0.07 10.66 8.06
CA ILE A 87 1.15 11.24 8.86
C ILE A 87 0.61 12.35 9.79
N THR A 88 1.02 12.35 11.05
CA THR A 88 0.70 13.41 12.03
C THR A 88 1.33 14.74 11.64
N GLY A 89 0.53 15.79 11.45
CA GLY A 89 1.03 17.13 11.07
C GLY A 89 0.09 17.95 10.18
N GLY A 90 -1.00 17.36 9.70
CA GLY A 90 -1.98 18.02 8.82
C GLY A 90 -2.02 17.34 7.44
N LEU A 91 -3.14 17.50 6.72
CA LEU A 91 -3.35 16.95 5.37
C LEU A 91 -2.22 17.30 4.37
N THR A 92 -1.42 18.33 4.67
CA THR A 92 -0.32 18.85 3.86
C THR A 92 0.92 17.94 3.83
N ALA A 93 1.20 17.16 4.88
CA ALA A 93 2.40 16.31 4.93
C ALA A 93 2.42 15.23 3.81
N ALA A 94 1.24 14.76 3.40
CA ALA A 94 1.09 13.82 2.28
C ALA A 94 1.32 14.48 0.91
N GLN A 95 1.03 15.77 0.79
CA GLN A 95 1.28 16.56 -0.42
C GLN A 95 2.77 16.83 -0.62
N GLU A 96 3.52 16.89 0.49
CA GLU A 96 4.96 17.14 0.55
C GLU A 96 5.82 15.87 0.47
N MET A 97 5.20 14.67 0.47
CA MET A 97 5.94 13.43 0.30
C MET A 97 6.77 13.48 -0.99
N PRO A 98 8.09 13.22 -0.91
CA PRO A 98 8.97 13.25 -2.06
C PRO A 98 8.38 12.43 -3.21
N ASN A 99 8.42 13.00 -4.41
CA ASN A 99 7.92 12.35 -5.62
C ASN A 99 8.92 11.26 -6.05
N HIS A 100 9.05 10.20 -5.25
CA HIS A 100 9.90 9.04 -5.54
C HIS A 100 9.20 8.02 -6.46
N TYR A 101 8.00 8.34 -6.96
CA TYR A 101 7.07 7.41 -7.58
C TYR A 101 6.81 7.74 -9.06
N PRO A 102 7.80 7.62 -9.97
CA PRO A 102 7.65 8.08 -11.34
C PRO A 102 6.82 7.15 -12.23
N GLN A 103 6.63 5.87 -11.88
CA GLN A 103 5.96 4.90 -12.77
C GLN A 103 4.43 4.82 -12.61
N LEU A 104 3.90 4.84 -11.39
CA LEU A 104 2.46 4.89 -11.13
C LEU A 104 2.11 6.26 -10.57
N SER A 105 1.33 7.05 -11.32
CA SER A 105 0.96 8.38 -10.88
C SER A 105 0.11 8.34 -9.60
N LYS A 106 0.17 9.41 -8.81
CA LYS A 106 -0.66 9.57 -7.60
C LYS A 106 -2.15 9.37 -7.90
N ASP A 107 -2.60 9.74 -9.10
CA ASP A 107 -3.99 9.61 -9.53
C ASP A 107 -4.39 8.15 -9.75
N ILE A 108 -3.48 7.31 -10.26
CA ILE A 108 -3.75 5.88 -10.43
C ILE A 108 -3.89 5.21 -9.06
N LEU A 109 -2.97 5.51 -8.15
CA LEU A 109 -2.98 4.91 -6.82
C LEU A 109 -4.16 5.39 -5.97
N SER A 110 -4.72 6.57 -6.25
CA SER A 110 -5.96 7.05 -5.62
C SER A 110 -7.21 6.22 -5.90
N GLN A 111 -7.11 5.29 -6.85
CA GLN A 111 -8.16 4.34 -7.19
C GLN A 111 -7.96 2.97 -6.52
N VAL A 112 -6.93 2.81 -5.68
CA VAL A 112 -6.65 1.59 -4.92
C VAL A 112 -7.10 1.77 -3.48
N LYS A 113 -7.92 0.84 -3.00
CA LYS A 113 -8.47 0.85 -1.65
C LYS A 113 -7.71 -0.10 -0.72
N HIS A 114 -7.34 -1.28 -1.21
CA HIS A 114 -6.60 -2.28 -0.45
C HIS A 114 -5.47 -2.88 -1.31
N ILE A 115 -4.38 -3.24 -0.63
CA ILE A 115 -3.29 -4.02 -1.20
C ILE A 115 -3.11 -5.26 -0.33
N HIS A 116 -3.29 -6.45 -0.90
CA HIS A 116 -3.05 -7.72 -0.22
C HIS A 116 -1.78 -8.35 -0.77
N ILE A 117 -0.91 -8.83 0.12
CA ILE A 117 0.36 -9.44 -0.27
C ILE A 117 0.42 -10.83 0.33
N TYR A 118 0.63 -11.80 -0.55
CA TYR A 118 0.80 -13.21 -0.23
C TYR A 118 2.15 -13.69 -0.76
N ASN A 119 2.51 -14.92 -0.45
CA ASN A 119 3.67 -15.53 -1.08
C ASN A 119 3.44 -15.60 -2.60
N GLN A 120 4.32 -14.96 -3.38
CA GLN A 120 4.29 -14.87 -4.85
C GLN A 120 3.09 -14.16 -5.47
N LEU A 121 2.23 -13.48 -4.71
CA LEU A 121 1.03 -12.84 -5.25
C LEU A 121 0.78 -11.48 -4.59
N VAL A 122 0.47 -10.47 -5.40
CA VAL A 122 -0.06 -9.18 -4.93
C VAL A 122 -1.43 -8.94 -5.54
N VAL A 123 -2.34 -8.39 -4.75
CA VAL A 123 -3.70 -8.06 -5.14
C VAL A 123 -3.96 -6.59 -4.84
N TYR A 124 -4.33 -5.84 -5.87
CA TYR A 124 -4.81 -4.47 -5.77
C TYR A 124 -6.32 -4.47 -5.94
N GLU A 125 -7.05 -4.17 -4.87
CA GLU A 125 -8.49 -3.95 -4.94
C GLU A 125 -8.76 -2.48 -5.25
N LYS A 126 -9.43 -2.24 -6.37
CA LYS A 126 -9.85 -0.90 -6.74
C LYS A 126 -10.99 -0.43 -5.85
N GLY A 127 -11.08 0.86 -5.68
CA GLY A 127 -12.16 1.50 -4.93
C GLY A 127 -11.75 2.87 -4.45
N VAL A 128 -12.62 3.51 -3.69
CA VAL A 128 -12.32 4.81 -3.08
C VAL A 128 -11.65 4.58 -1.73
N PRO A 129 -10.35 4.90 -1.56
CA PRO A 129 -9.70 4.80 -0.26
C PRO A 129 -10.35 5.78 0.73
N MET A 130 -10.40 5.39 2.01
CA MET A 130 -10.83 6.32 3.05
C MET A 130 -9.89 7.53 3.08
N ARG A 131 -10.44 8.73 2.92
CA ARG A 131 -9.67 9.96 3.07
C ARG A 131 -9.38 10.21 4.54
N PRO A 132 -8.12 10.53 4.90
CA PRO A 132 -7.80 10.94 6.26
C PRO A 132 -8.70 12.10 6.68
N ARG A 133 -9.21 12.02 7.90
CA ARG A 133 -9.93 13.12 8.54
C ARG A 133 -9.28 13.35 9.88
N THR A 134 -9.15 14.61 10.27
CA THR A 134 -8.71 14.96 11.62
C THR A 134 -9.71 14.38 12.61
N VAL A 135 -9.30 13.34 13.32
CA VAL A 135 -10.05 12.79 14.44
C VAL A 135 -9.35 13.23 15.72
N ASN A 136 -10.07 13.95 16.59
CA ASN A 136 -9.59 14.30 17.93
C ASN A 136 -9.70 13.09 18.86
N SER A 137 -9.15 11.94 18.48
CA SER A 137 -9.24 10.71 19.25
C SER A 137 -7.86 10.19 19.61
N VAL A 138 -7.26 10.83 20.61
CA VAL A 138 -6.38 10.12 21.55
C VAL A 138 -7.14 10.16 22.87
N GLY A 139 -7.95 9.13 23.13
CA GLY A 139 -8.80 9.11 24.32
C GLY A 139 -9.96 8.12 24.29
N SER A 140 -9.86 7.12 25.16
CA SER A 140 -10.93 6.40 25.87
C SER A 140 -12.10 5.71 25.15
N THR A 141 -12.28 5.77 23.83
CA THR A 141 -13.37 4.99 23.19
C THR A 141 -13.04 4.55 21.78
N VAL A 142 -12.81 3.25 21.58
CA VAL A 142 -12.83 2.62 20.26
C VAL A 142 -14.27 2.21 20.00
N PHE A 143 -14.94 2.84 19.04
CA PHE A 143 -16.28 2.45 18.63
C PHE A 143 -16.21 1.20 17.76
N LEU A 144 -16.10 0.04 18.39
CA LEU A 144 -16.33 -1.24 17.73
C LEU A 144 -17.82 -1.59 17.93
N GLU A 145 -18.61 -1.31 16.89
CA GLU A 145 -20.00 -1.72 16.66
C GLU A 145 -21.16 -0.99 17.41
N GLU A 146 -22.38 -1.29 16.92
CA GLU A 146 -23.66 -0.61 17.13
C GLU A 146 -23.89 -0.04 18.54
N LYS A 147 -24.45 1.18 18.58
CA LYS A 147 -24.88 1.86 19.81
C LYS A 147 -25.61 0.89 20.75
N GLY A 148 -24.96 0.55 21.86
CA GLY A 148 -25.62 -0.07 23.02
C GLY A 148 -25.16 -1.46 23.44
N LYS A 149 -24.11 -2.06 22.85
CA LYS A 149 -23.71 -3.44 23.19
C LYS A 149 -22.32 -3.70 23.79
N GLY A 150 -21.48 -2.69 24.03
CA GLY A 150 -20.22 -2.97 24.72
C GLY A 150 -19.39 -1.73 25.01
N VAL A 151 -19.62 -1.08 26.15
CA VAL A 151 -18.62 -0.17 26.71
C VAL A 151 -17.57 -1.04 27.37
N TYR A 152 -16.54 -1.43 26.60
CA TYR A 152 -15.35 -2.01 27.19
C TYR A 152 -14.60 -0.92 27.94
N GLY A 153 -14.14 -1.22 29.15
CA GLY A 153 -13.22 -0.33 29.86
C GLY A 153 -11.98 -0.04 29.01
N PRO A 154 -11.34 1.12 29.17
CA PRO A 154 -10.12 1.42 28.43
C PRO A 154 -9.09 0.32 28.66
N VAL A 155 -8.53 -0.22 27.57
CA VAL A 155 -7.44 -1.18 27.64
C VAL A 155 -6.26 -0.50 28.35
N ASP A 156 -5.71 -1.14 29.39
CA ASP A 156 -4.50 -0.67 30.05
C ASP A 156 -3.29 -0.86 29.13
N TRP A 157 -2.98 0.19 28.38
CA TRP A 157 -1.87 0.21 27.45
C TRP A 157 -0.51 0.36 28.12
N LYS A 158 -0.44 0.63 29.44
CA LYS A 158 0.79 1.05 30.12
C LYS A 158 1.95 0.09 29.87
N LEU A 159 1.71 -1.22 29.99
CA LEU A 159 2.74 -2.24 29.76
C LEU A 159 3.31 -2.19 28.34
N VAL A 160 2.46 -1.97 27.33
CA VAL A 160 2.88 -1.92 25.92
C VAL A 160 3.61 -0.61 25.66
N LEU A 161 3.08 0.51 26.16
CA LEU A 161 3.66 1.84 25.96
C LEU A 161 5.01 2.00 26.65
N ASP A 162 5.15 1.50 27.88
CA ASP A 162 6.42 1.48 28.62
C ASP A 162 7.48 0.68 27.85
N LYS A 163 7.10 -0.49 27.29
CA LYS A 163 8.00 -1.30 26.44
C LYS A 163 8.40 -0.58 25.15
N ILE A 164 7.45 0.08 24.48
CA ILE A 164 7.74 0.86 23.26
C ILE A 164 8.71 1.99 23.61
N GLN A 165 8.43 2.76 24.65
CA GLN A 165 9.25 3.90 25.05
C GLN A 165 10.66 3.48 25.47
N GLN A 166 10.80 2.36 26.20
CA GLN A 166 12.10 1.80 26.56
C GLN A 166 12.91 1.38 25.32
N ARG A 167 12.26 0.75 24.33
CA ARG A 167 12.95 0.27 23.12
C ARG A 167 13.28 1.39 22.13
N SER A 168 12.35 2.32 21.93
CA SER A 168 12.51 3.39 20.94
C SER A 168 13.28 4.59 21.48
N GLN A 169 13.55 4.63 22.81
CA GLN A 169 14.12 5.80 23.51
C GLN A 169 13.34 7.09 23.24
N SER A 170 12.02 6.98 22.98
CA SER A 170 11.18 8.12 22.65
C SER A 170 11.11 9.09 23.83
N THR A 171 11.23 10.39 23.56
CA THR A 171 11.02 11.46 24.55
C THR A 171 9.54 11.77 24.76
N TRP A 172 8.65 11.15 23.99
CA TRP A 172 7.21 11.41 24.05
C TRP A 172 6.59 10.92 25.36
N LYS A 173 5.92 11.80 26.10
CA LYS A 173 5.27 11.45 27.36
C LYS A 173 3.78 11.21 27.12
N TRP A 174 3.34 9.95 27.23
CA TRP A 174 1.94 9.57 27.16
C TRP A 174 1.16 10.29 28.27
N LYS A 175 0.09 11.01 27.91
CA LYS A 175 -0.87 11.57 28.88
C LYS A 175 -2.14 10.71 28.84
N TRP A 176 -2.56 10.23 30.00
CA TRP A 176 -3.80 9.49 30.21
C TRP A 176 -4.99 10.44 30.34
#